data_AF-A0A2E4Y7W0-F1
#
_entry.id   AF-A0A2E4Y7W0-F1
#
_cell.length_a   1.000
_cell.length_b   1.000
_cell.length_c   1.000
_cell.angle_alpha   90.00
_cell.angle_beta   90.00
_cell.angle_gamma   90.00
#
_symmetry.space_group_name_H-M   'P 1'
#
loop_
_entity.id
_entity.type
_entity.pdbx_description
1 polymer ?
#
loop_
_entity_poly.entity_id
_entity_poly.type
_entity_poly.pdbx_seq_one_letter_code
_entity_poly.pdbx_strand_id
1 'polypeptide(L)'
;MEKFNLNKNEKGQTVVEYIFLTAVVVSLAVAVFNSPVFKRFLGKDSEFFTALRKVFMVSYRHSLYESSINPSVNPEEDYTGVHKSYVGDNSTRFFTPTAPYER
;
A
#
# COMPACT_ATOMS: atom_id res chain seq x y z
N MET A 1 -3.57 16.57 51.59
CA MET A 1 -3.92 16.15 50.21
C MET A 1 -5.03 17.06 49.72
N GLU A 2 -4.64 18.06 48.92
CA GLU A 2 -5.52 19.11 48.43
C GLU A 2 -6.42 18.54 47.32
N LYS A 3 -7.75 18.60 47.52
CA LYS A 3 -8.72 18.14 46.53
C LYS A 3 -8.91 19.26 45.51
N PHE A 4 -8.46 19.05 44.29
CA PHE A 4 -8.79 19.90 43.13
C PHE A 4 -10.30 19.85 42.88
N ASN A 5 -11.04 20.77 43.49
CA ASN A 5 -12.45 20.99 43.20
C ASN A 5 -12.56 21.85 41.93
N LEU A 6 -12.65 21.18 40.78
CA LEU A 6 -13.06 21.81 39.53
C LEU A 6 -14.52 22.26 39.66
N ASN A 7 -14.73 23.56 39.53
CA ASN A 7 -15.95 24.30 39.78
C ASN A 7 -17.13 23.80 38.91
N LYS A 8 -18.25 23.42 39.54
CA LYS A 8 -19.45 22.81 38.92
C LYS A 8 -20.28 23.84 38.14
N ASN A 9 -19.85 24.19 36.92
CA ASN A 9 -20.69 24.93 35.97
C ASN A 9 -20.64 24.21 34.61
N GLU A 10 -21.55 23.24 34.44
CA GLU A 10 -21.36 22.06 33.58
C GLU A 10 -21.50 22.33 32.07
N LYS A 11 -21.91 23.54 31.66
CA LYS A 11 -22.15 23.83 30.23
C LYS A 11 -20.89 24.26 29.46
N GLY A 12 -19.90 24.85 30.13
CA GLY A 12 -18.65 25.33 29.51
C GLY A 12 -17.45 24.41 29.78
N GLN A 13 -17.45 23.70 30.91
CA GLN A 13 -16.37 22.82 31.33
C GLN A 13 -16.20 21.62 30.38
N THR A 14 -17.30 21.05 29.89
CA THR A 14 -17.28 19.91 28.96
C THR A 14 -16.58 20.27 27.65
N VAL A 15 -16.77 21.47 27.11
CA VAL A 15 -16.11 21.91 25.87
C VAL A 15 -14.59 22.00 26.05
N VAL A 16 -14.14 22.56 27.17
CA VAL A 16 -12.71 22.68 27.49
C VAL A 16 -12.08 21.30 27.66
N GLU A 17 -12.77 20.37 28.33
CA GLU A 17 -12.32 18.99 28.50
C GLU A 17 -12.15 18.27 27.17
N TYR A 18 -13.10 18.41 26.24
CA TYR A 18 -12.98 17.84 24.90
C TYR A 18 -11.83 18.46 24.09
N ILE A 19 -11.57 19.76 24.22
CA ILE A 19 -10.43 20.41 23.55
C ILE A 19 -9.11 19.85 24.08
N PHE A 20 -8.97 19.72 25.40
CA PHE A 20 -7.76 19.14 26.00
C PHE A 20 -7.58 17.67 25.62
N LEU A 21 -8.66 16.87 25.67
CA LEU A 21 -8.62 15.48 25.24
C LEU A 21 -8.21 15.38 23.77
N THR A 22 -8.77 16.23 22.91
CA THR A 22 -8.41 16.28 21.49
C THR A 22 -6.95 16.66 21.30
N ALA A 23 -6.45 17.65 22.03
CA ALA A 23 -5.04 18.06 21.98
C ALA A 23 -4.10 16.92 22.39
N VAL A 24 -4.47 16.13 23.40
CA VAL A 24 -3.72 14.93 23.81
C VAL A 24 -3.76 13.86 22.73
N VAL A 25 -4.94 13.56 22.17
CA VAL A 25 -5.06 12.55 21.10
C VAL A 25 -4.24 12.95 19.87
N VAL A 26 -4.30 14.23 19.46
CA VAL A 26 -3.52 14.75 18.34
C VAL A 26 -2.01 14.69 18.63
N SER A 27 -1.57 15.03 19.84
CA SER A 27 -0.14 14.97 20.17
C SER A 27 0.39 13.54 20.15
N LEU A 28 -0.39 12.56 20.63
CA LEU A 28 -0.05 11.14 20.48
C LEU A 28 -0.02 10.71 19.01
N ALA A 29 -1.02 11.10 18.21
CA ALA A 29 -1.06 10.77 16.79
C ALA A 29 0.18 11.31 16.05
N VAL A 30 0.57 12.56 16.31
CA VAL A 30 1.77 13.17 15.74
C VAL A 30 3.03 12.44 16.19
N ALA A 31 3.12 12.02 17.45
CA ALA A 31 4.26 11.25 17.96
C ALA A 31 4.38 9.88 17.26
N VAL A 32 3.26 9.17 17.06
CA VAL A 32 3.23 7.90 16.33
C VAL A 32 3.64 8.11 14.87
N PHE A 33 3.05 9.08 14.17
CA PHE A 33 3.37 9.33 12.76
C PHE A 33 4.81 9.82 12.56
N ASN A 34 5.39 10.50 13.54
CA ASN A 34 6.79 10.91 13.47
C ASN A 34 7.80 9.82 13.86
N SER A 35 7.34 8.72 14.45
CA SER A 35 8.19 7.59 14.83
C SER A 35 8.95 7.03 13.62
N PRO A 36 10.26 6.74 13.75
CA PRO A 36 11.04 6.07 12.70
C PRO A 36 10.44 4.72 12.29
N VAL A 37 9.84 3.99 13.24
CA VAL A 37 9.20 2.69 12.99
C VAL A 37 7.98 2.84 12.08
N PHE A 38 7.13 3.83 12.36
CA PHE A 38 5.95 4.10 11.54
C PHE A 38 6.35 4.56 10.14
N LYS A 39 7.33 5.48 10.04
CA LYS A 39 7.86 5.95 8.75
C LYS A 39 8.51 4.84 7.93
N ARG A 40 9.19 3.87 8.55
CA ARG A 40 9.74 2.72 7.84
C ARG A 40 8.65 1.80 7.26
N PHE A 41 7.50 1.69 7.94
CA PHE A 41 6.42 0.80 7.52
C PHE A 41 5.39 1.46 6.59
N LEU A 42 5.06 2.74 6.78
CA LEU A 42 4.02 3.47 6.03
C LEU A 42 4.50 4.81 5.41
N GLY A 43 5.78 5.15 5.55
CA GLY A 43 6.36 6.33 4.89
C GLY A 43 6.50 6.17 3.38
N LYS A 44 6.99 7.24 2.73
CA LYS A 44 7.14 7.32 1.27
C LYS A 44 8.01 6.19 0.69
N ASP A 45 9.06 5.80 1.41
CA ASP A 45 9.99 4.75 1.01
C ASP A 45 9.75 3.45 1.80
N SER A 46 8.50 3.18 2.19
CA SER A 46 8.23 2.05 3.07
C SER A 46 8.42 0.70 2.39
N GLU A 47 8.86 -0.28 3.20
CA GLU A 47 9.01 -1.66 2.76
C GLU A 47 7.65 -2.26 2.35
N PHE A 48 6.57 -1.86 3.03
CA PHE A 48 5.21 -2.30 2.73
C PHE A 48 4.75 -1.85 1.34
N PHE A 49 4.83 -0.54 1.03
CA PHE A 49 4.40 -0.04 -0.27
C PHE A 49 5.31 -0.54 -1.39
N THR A 50 6.60 -0.74 -1.10
CA THR A 50 7.54 -1.36 -2.05
C THR A 50 7.14 -2.79 -2.39
N ALA A 51 6.83 -3.61 -1.38
CA ALA A 51 6.35 -4.97 -1.58
C ALA A 51 5.01 -5.00 -2.33
N LEU A 52 4.06 -4.16 -1.93
CA LEU A 52 2.75 -4.05 -2.55
C LEU A 52 2.87 -3.63 -4.03
N ARG A 53 3.70 -2.63 -4.33
CA ARG A 53 3.99 -2.19 -5.70
C ARG A 53 4.57 -3.33 -6.53
N LYS A 54 5.52 -4.10 -5.99
CA LYS A 54 6.09 -5.27 -6.69
C LYS A 54 5.01 -6.29 -7.05
N VAL A 55 4.12 -6.61 -6.11
CA VAL A 55 3.00 -7.55 -6.35
C VAL A 55 2.08 -7.02 -7.45
N PHE A 56 1.70 -5.74 -7.40
CA PHE A 56 0.85 -5.12 -8.43
C PHE A 56 1.52 -5.10 -9.81
N MET A 57 2.81 -4.79 -9.90
CA MET A 57 3.53 -4.78 -11.18
C MET A 57 3.60 -6.18 -11.79
N VAL A 58 3.87 -7.20 -10.97
CA VAL A 58 3.91 -8.60 -11.44
C VAL A 58 2.52 -9.07 -11.87
N SER A 59 1.48 -8.83 -11.06
CA SER A 59 0.12 -9.29 -11.36
C SER A 59 -0.46 -8.62 -12.60
N TYR A 60 -0.24 -7.31 -12.77
CA TYR A 60 -0.66 -6.57 -13.94
C TYR A 60 -0.02 -7.11 -15.23
N ARG A 61 1.28 -7.40 -15.19
CA ARG A 61 2.04 -7.86 -16.37
C ARG A 61 1.78 -9.32 -16.72
N HIS A 62 1.68 -10.19 -15.71
CA HIS A 62 1.69 -11.64 -15.94
C HIS A 62 0.31 -12.29 -15.93
N SER A 63 -0.77 -11.55 -15.60
CA SER A 63 -2.21 -11.97 -15.57
C SER A 63 -2.54 -13.34 -14.95
N LEU A 64 -1.54 -14.07 -14.48
CA LEU A 64 -1.56 -15.40 -13.92
C LEU A 64 -0.87 -15.25 -12.57
N TYR A 65 -1.62 -15.60 -11.54
CA TYR A 65 -1.12 -15.70 -10.18
C TYR A 65 -0.18 -16.90 -10.14
N GLU A 66 1.06 -16.72 -10.57
CA GLU A 66 2.07 -17.76 -10.35
C GLU A 66 2.31 -17.81 -8.84
N SER A 67 2.04 -18.97 -8.24
CA SER A 67 2.01 -19.18 -6.78
C SER A 67 3.33 -18.83 -6.07
N SER A 68 4.38 -18.60 -6.85
CA SER A 68 5.70 -18.14 -6.42
C SER A 68 6.02 -16.78 -7.03
N ILE A 69 5.43 -15.71 -6.51
CA ILE A 69 6.03 -14.37 -6.69
C ILE A 69 7.37 -14.41 -5.97
N ASN A 70 8.45 -14.64 -6.72
CA ASN A 70 9.80 -14.56 -6.17
C ASN A 70 10.15 -13.07 -6.03
N PRO A 71 10.18 -12.51 -4.79
CA PRO A 71 10.37 -11.07 -4.57
C PRO A 71 11.76 -10.56 -4.98
N SER A 72 12.67 -11.48 -5.33
CA SER A 72 14.02 -11.23 -5.83
C SER A 72 14.11 -11.03 -7.34
N VAL A 73 13.06 -11.36 -8.09
CA VAL A 73 13.05 -11.11 -9.55
C VAL A 73 12.73 -9.63 -9.77
N ASN A 74 13.65 -8.90 -10.38
CA ASN A 74 13.40 -7.54 -10.80
C ASN A 74 12.40 -7.57 -11.98
N PRO A 75 11.16 -7.08 -11.83
CA PRO A 75 10.16 -7.12 -12.90
C PRO A 75 10.56 -6.25 -14.12
N GLU A 76 11.60 -5.42 -13.97
CA GLU A 76 12.22 -4.65 -15.05
C GLU A 76 13.30 -5.43 -15.83
N GLU A 77 13.73 -6.61 -15.39
CA GLU A 77 14.79 -7.37 -16.08
C GLU A 77 14.24 -8.49 -16.97
N ASP A 78 12.99 -8.92 -16.75
CA ASP A 78 12.36 -9.99 -17.52
C ASP A 78 11.55 -9.47 -18.71
N TYR A 79 12.21 -8.73 -19.62
CA TYR A 79 11.64 -8.30 -20.91
C TYR A 79 11.90 -9.30 -22.05
N THR A 80 12.67 -10.35 -21.80
CA THR A 80 13.09 -11.32 -22.83
C THR A 80 12.26 -12.61 -22.83
N GLY A 81 11.45 -12.86 -21.80
CA GLY A 81 10.61 -14.04 -21.69
C GLY A 81 9.31 -13.96 -22.50
N VAL A 82 8.89 -15.09 -23.09
CA VAL A 82 7.53 -15.24 -23.63
C VAL A 82 6.55 -15.12 -22.48
N HIS A 83 5.68 -14.11 -22.52
CA HIS A 83 4.65 -13.93 -21.52
C HIS A 83 3.67 -15.12 -21.55
N LYS A 84 3.68 -15.94 -20.50
CA LYS A 84 2.74 -17.07 -20.31
C LYS A 84 1.28 -16.65 -20.39
N SER A 85 0.99 -15.39 -20.14
CA SER A 85 -0.35 -14.83 -20.29
C SER A 85 -0.77 -14.74 -21.76
N TYR A 86 0.16 -14.45 -22.68
CA TYR A 86 -0.12 -14.31 -24.11
C TYR A 86 -0.03 -15.62 -24.89
N VAL A 87 0.76 -16.60 -24.42
CA VAL A 87 1.04 -17.86 -25.09
C VAL A 87 0.99 -18.99 -24.07
N GLY A 88 0.14 -20.00 -24.29
CA GLY A 88 0.08 -21.23 -23.50
C GLY A 88 0.01 -22.44 -24.42
N ASP A 89 0.70 -23.53 -24.08
CA ASP A 89 0.70 -24.85 -24.74
C ASP A 89 0.21 -24.85 -26.20
N ASN A 90 0.97 -24.20 -27.08
CA ASN A 90 0.73 -24.12 -28.53
C ASN A 90 -0.41 -23.21 -29.04
N SER A 91 -0.98 -22.35 -28.20
CA SER A 91 -2.01 -21.38 -28.56
C SER A 91 -1.67 -19.99 -28.02
N THR A 92 -2.06 -18.94 -28.76
CA THR A 92 -1.95 -17.56 -28.31
C THR A 92 -3.34 -16.94 -28.17
N ARG A 93 -3.50 -16.05 -27.18
CA ARG A 93 -4.73 -15.23 -27.05
C ARG A 93 -4.81 -14.10 -28.08
N PHE A 94 -3.77 -13.92 -28.90
CA PHE A 94 -3.78 -12.95 -29.98
C PHE A 94 -4.31 -13.57 -31.27
N PHE A 95 -5.28 -12.90 -31.88
CA PHE A 95 -5.71 -13.22 -33.24
C PHE A 95 -4.61 -12.78 -34.20
N THR A 96 -3.92 -13.74 -34.80
CA THR A 96 -3.06 -13.49 -35.97
C THR A 96 -3.84 -13.87 -37.23
N PRO A 97 -3.66 -13.15 -38.34
CA PRO A 97 -4.35 -13.50 -39.57
C PRO A 97 -3.88 -14.88 -40.04
N THR A 98 -4.83 -15.75 -40.39
CA THR A 98 -4.56 -17.12 -40.86
C THR A 98 -3.77 -17.15 -42.17
N ALA A 99 -3.80 -16.06 -42.94
CA ALA A 99 -3.04 -15.90 -44.16
C ALA A 99 -2.23 -14.59 -44.13
N PRO A 100 -1.01 -14.56 -44.72
CA PRO A 100 -0.27 -13.32 -44.88
C PRO A 100 -1.05 -12.34 -45.75
N TYR A 101 -0.96 -11.04 -45.44
CA TYR A 101 -1.53 -9.99 -46.28
C TYR A 101 -0.87 -10.05 -47.67
N GLU A 102 -1.68 -10.04 -48.73
CA GLU A 102 -1.19 -9.87 -50.09
C GLU A 102 -0.44 -8.52 -50.17
N ARG A 103 0.78 -8.55 -50.73
CA ARG A 103 1.63 -7.37 -50.89
C ARG A 103 1.18 -6.52 -52.07
#